data_AF-A0AAN9ADJ4-F1
#
_entry.id   AF-A0AAN9ADJ4-F1
#
_cell.length_a   1.000
_cell.length_b   1.000
_cell.length_c   1.000
_cell.angle_alpha   90.00
_cell.angle_beta   90.00
_cell.angle_gamma   90.00
#
_symmetry.space_group_name_H-M   'P 1'
#
loop_
_entity.id
_entity.type
_entity.pdbx_description
1 polymer ?
#
loop_
_entity_poly.entity_id
_entity_poly.type
_entity_poly.pdbx_seq_one_letter_code
_entity_poly.pdbx_strand_id
1 'polypeptide(L)'
;MNEVLRFHLLHSDPSETVLLRIFFPKTQRYDVYVDDVFVPPKNLDTSKPSYQLIPDDPSNPEQFFPTHSDPVGANYLQRREKFLHVLLKGGSIIDIKTSPLIVLTTGVVVDPDNFFEANVVANVAAMLGVSANNIRVTNVIREDSGRRRRKRATETVTMSFDIASAPTTNVNGGDGVTSGGVLSYKDLQKRMSNIVDKFQAGSCSSCDLQFSSLEVEEPIAPPKEAGPPATQEFGQVDTGGQLYSAIQQQEEATSLNNSLQAVVYMEPSGAALERRVPKKVMSFTHFAQQPIITVQTVNGDVVESLGHVSDPWMIEATLTGGHKRAVLLGTNPVPYLNGMANFTDLSVNRPGSGYALSFHVSHPVVSNDLPVSLGYTFRATKKRITLTIISTPQYINEKTFFKVQLALIDDESGMPIDPAVLPGQTLQGKIKLTNSKKGKLLGPVKFTLTDGAASEFTLNNLRINKPGTNYRYLVDIDVRPANWFLEVKSEGFDVLPENLIIPDNSITKKVSMKGIWGKANAVIGKEEEFASKLASQIASKVGGAYWGNYEVTVGRRPFVRLQVTGSRSQINDAVDDLCKKMKQKKLKVRIGRQKFIMSGLAIE
;
A
#
# COMPACT_ATOMS: atom_id res chain seq x y z
N MET A 1 24.30 -15.88 16.25
CA MET A 1 25.36 -15.97 17.28
C MET A 1 24.74 -15.66 18.63
N ASN A 2 25.07 -16.43 19.68
CA ASN A 2 24.75 -16.03 21.05
C ASN A 2 25.86 -15.08 21.52
N GLU A 3 25.49 -14.02 22.22
CA GLU A 3 26.46 -13.07 22.77
C GLU A 3 27.15 -13.71 23.98
N VAL A 4 28.47 -13.83 23.93
CA VAL A 4 29.29 -14.40 25.02
C VAL A 4 30.30 -13.34 25.46
N LEU A 5 30.20 -12.93 26.71
CA LEU A 5 31.19 -12.07 27.37
C LEU A 5 32.22 -12.95 28.07
N ARG A 6 33.49 -12.77 27.73
CA ARG A 6 34.59 -13.55 28.30
C ARG A 6 35.42 -12.70 29.26
N PHE A 7 35.63 -13.21 30.46
CA PHE A 7 36.49 -12.60 31.48
C PHE A 7 37.62 -13.56 31.87
N HIS A 8 38.81 -13.01 32.05
CA HIS A 8 39.95 -13.68 32.67
C HIS A 8 40.84 -12.63 33.32
N LEU A 9 41.59 -13.04 34.35
CA LEU A 9 42.57 -12.19 35.00
C LEU A 9 43.94 -12.44 34.34
N LEU A 10 44.57 -11.39 33.84
CA LEU A 10 45.91 -11.47 33.26
C LEU A 10 46.96 -11.45 34.38
N HIS A 11 47.96 -12.34 34.27
CA HIS A 11 49.11 -12.41 35.18
C HIS A 11 48.75 -12.55 36.68
N SER A 12 47.69 -13.29 37.00
CA SER A 12 47.23 -13.50 38.37
C SER A 12 47.47 -14.91 38.89
N ASP A 13 47.69 -15.04 40.19
CA ASP A 13 47.79 -16.33 40.89
C ASP A 13 46.38 -16.90 41.17
N PRO A 14 46.18 -18.23 41.17
CA PRO A 14 44.88 -18.85 41.48
C PRO A 14 44.25 -18.46 42.83
N SER A 15 45.04 -17.99 43.78
CA SER A 15 44.56 -17.46 45.07
C SER A 15 43.99 -16.04 44.98
N GLU A 16 44.30 -15.27 43.94
CA GLU A 16 43.78 -13.93 43.72
C GLU A 16 42.34 -14.00 43.20
N THR A 17 41.45 -13.21 43.82
CA THR A 17 40.01 -13.24 43.49
C THR A 17 39.46 -11.84 43.23
N VAL A 18 38.53 -11.73 42.29
CA VAL A 18 37.80 -10.49 41.97
C VAL A 18 36.31 -10.82 41.90
N LEU A 19 35.50 -10.09 42.66
CA LEU A 19 34.04 -10.16 42.54
C LEU A 19 33.58 -9.12 41.52
N LEU A 20 33.15 -9.58 40.34
CA LEU A 20 32.55 -8.72 39.34
C LEU A 20 31.10 -8.40 39.69
N ARG A 21 30.72 -7.13 39.49
CA ARG A 21 29.34 -6.64 39.54
C ARG A 21 29.03 -5.95 38.22
N ILE A 22 28.31 -6.64 37.34
CA ILE A 22 28.05 -6.19 35.97
C ILE A 22 26.61 -5.71 35.87
N PHE A 23 26.41 -4.44 35.50
CA PHE A 23 25.08 -3.87 35.29
C PHE A 23 24.57 -4.21 33.88
N PHE A 24 23.35 -4.74 33.80
CA PHE A 24 22.68 -5.01 32.54
C PHE A 24 21.36 -4.22 32.46
N PRO A 25 21.24 -3.19 31.60
CA PRO A 25 20.08 -2.30 31.60
C PRO A 25 18.76 -3.03 31.30
N LYS A 26 18.81 -4.10 30.50
CA LYS A 26 17.70 -5.01 30.24
C LYS A 26 18.03 -6.39 30.77
N THR A 27 17.12 -6.97 31.54
CA THR A 27 17.35 -8.30 32.12
C THR A 27 17.19 -9.37 31.04
N GLN A 28 18.24 -10.15 30.83
CA GLN A 28 18.22 -11.37 30.02
C GLN A 28 18.64 -12.54 30.90
N ARG A 29 18.66 -13.75 30.36
CA ARG A 29 19.25 -14.88 31.07
C ARG A 29 20.76 -14.88 30.84
N TYR A 30 21.53 -14.79 31.92
CA TYR A 30 22.99 -14.83 31.90
C TYR A 30 23.45 -16.18 32.48
N ASP A 31 23.92 -17.06 31.61
CA ASP A 31 24.44 -18.37 32.00
C ASP A 31 25.96 -18.27 32.15
N VAL A 32 26.49 -18.67 33.31
CA VAL A 32 27.93 -18.60 33.61
C VAL A 32 28.57 -19.95 33.36
N TYR A 33 29.71 -19.96 32.68
CA TYR A 33 30.51 -21.14 32.42
C TYR A 33 31.95 -20.92 32.85
N VAL A 34 32.56 -21.94 33.42
CA VAL A 34 33.99 -22.00 33.74
C VAL A 34 34.56 -23.14 32.92
N ASP A 35 35.57 -22.87 32.10
CA ASP A 35 36.23 -23.87 31.26
C ASP A 35 35.23 -24.73 30.44
N ASP A 36 34.24 -24.06 29.83
CA ASP A 36 33.14 -24.64 29.05
C ASP A 36 32.11 -25.47 29.84
N VAL A 37 32.13 -25.44 31.18
CA VAL A 37 31.17 -26.15 32.04
C VAL A 37 30.22 -25.16 32.71
N PHE A 38 28.91 -25.41 32.61
CA PHE A 38 27.89 -24.58 33.24
C PHE A 38 28.01 -24.55 34.77
N VAL A 39 28.01 -23.34 35.34
CA VAL A 39 28.02 -23.11 36.79
C VAL A 39 26.66 -22.55 37.23
N PRO A 40 25.85 -23.30 37.99
CA PRO A 40 24.53 -22.86 38.41
C PRO A 40 24.59 -21.65 39.35
N PRO A 41 23.60 -20.76 39.30
CA PRO A 41 23.52 -19.63 40.22
C PRO A 41 23.25 -20.11 41.65
N LYS A 42 23.67 -19.30 42.65
CA LYS A 42 23.52 -19.65 44.07
C LYS A 42 22.07 -19.79 44.55
N ASN A 43 21.11 -19.25 43.82
CA ASN A 43 19.68 -19.39 44.11
C ASN A 43 18.97 -20.49 43.30
N LEU A 44 19.69 -21.44 42.70
CA LEU A 44 19.05 -22.60 42.06
C LEU A 44 18.28 -23.44 43.09
N ASP A 45 16.99 -23.71 42.83
CA ASP A 45 16.17 -24.60 43.65
C ASP A 45 16.46 -26.06 43.32
N THR A 46 17.37 -26.67 44.09
CA THR A 46 17.77 -28.07 43.94
C THR A 46 16.69 -29.08 44.36
N SER A 47 15.57 -28.62 44.95
CA SER A 47 14.43 -29.50 45.25
C SER A 47 13.57 -29.81 44.03
N LYS A 48 13.75 -29.08 42.93
CA LYS A 48 13.00 -29.24 41.68
C LYS A 48 13.88 -29.90 40.60
N PRO A 49 13.31 -30.82 39.79
CA PRO A 49 14.04 -31.43 38.67
C PRO A 49 14.18 -30.47 37.46
N SER A 50 13.46 -29.36 37.46
CA SER A 50 13.54 -28.31 36.43
C SER A 50 14.41 -27.16 36.90
N TYR A 51 14.93 -26.37 35.97
CA TYR A 51 15.73 -25.19 36.29
C TYR A 51 14.82 -24.09 36.87
N GLN A 52 14.64 -24.11 38.19
CA GLN A 52 13.87 -23.14 38.95
C GLN A 52 14.77 -22.38 39.90
N LEU A 53 14.46 -21.12 40.14
CA LEU A 53 15.22 -20.24 41.03
C LEU A 53 14.38 -19.92 42.26
N ILE A 54 15.03 -19.89 43.41
CA ILE A 54 14.45 -19.38 44.66
C ILE A 54 14.28 -17.85 44.49
N PRO A 55 13.08 -17.31 44.71
CA PRO A 55 12.83 -15.86 44.62
C PRO A 55 13.65 -15.07 45.65
N ASP A 56 13.94 -13.81 45.33
CA ASP A 56 14.64 -12.89 46.23
C ASP A 56 13.80 -12.62 47.48
N ASP A 57 14.40 -12.68 48.67
CA ASP A 57 13.79 -12.20 49.91
C ASP A 57 14.12 -10.70 50.08
N PRO A 58 13.13 -9.79 49.99
CA PRO A 58 13.37 -8.36 50.19
C PRO A 58 13.95 -8.02 51.57
N SER A 59 13.75 -8.90 52.55
CA SER A 59 14.27 -8.75 53.91
C SER A 59 15.74 -9.16 54.02
N ASN A 60 16.27 -9.90 53.04
CA ASN A 60 17.65 -10.36 52.97
C ASN A 60 18.19 -10.33 51.53
N PRO A 61 18.42 -9.12 50.97
CA PRO A 61 18.75 -8.94 49.55
C PRO A 61 20.11 -9.54 49.14
N GLU A 62 21.00 -9.81 50.09
CA GLU A 62 22.36 -10.32 49.86
C GLU A 62 22.47 -11.84 50.06
N GLN A 63 21.36 -12.53 50.36
CA GLN A 63 21.33 -13.97 50.71
C GLN A 63 22.14 -14.85 49.75
N PHE A 64 22.10 -14.53 48.46
CA PHE A 64 22.69 -15.35 47.40
C PHE A 64 23.96 -14.73 46.81
N PHE A 65 24.50 -13.65 47.39
CA PHE A 65 25.69 -13.00 46.84
C PHE A 65 26.90 -13.96 46.89
N PRO A 66 27.68 -14.05 45.80
CA PRO A 66 28.97 -14.74 45.84
C PRO A 66 29.95 -14.04 46.77
N THR A 67 30.78 -14.84 47.43
CA THR A 67 31.82 -14.42 48.37
C THR A 67 33.19 -14.82 47.85
N HIS A 68 34.27 -14.22 48.34
CA HIS A 68 35.64 -14.56 47.92
C HIS A 68 36.05 -16.01 48.22
N SER A 69 35.38 -16.67 49.18
CA SER A 69 35.58 -18.08 49.52
C SER A 69 34.85 -19.05 48.60
N ASP A 70 33.89 -18.59 47.80
CA ASP A 70 33.13 -19.47 46.91
C ASP A 70 34.02 -20.04 45.78
N PRO A 71 33.59 -21.12 45.10
CA PRO A 71 34.24 -21.61 43.88
C PRO A 71 34.26 -20.55 42.76
N VAL A 72 35.23 -20.65 41.85
CA VAL A 72 35.26 -19.80 40.65
C VAL A 72 33.96 -19.97 39.84
N GLY A 73 33.44 -18.88 39.28
CA GLY A 73 32.17 -18.87 38.56
C GLY A 73 30.93 -18.85 39.46
N ALA A 74 31.06 -18.88 40.78
CA ALA A 74 29.94 -18.67 41.69
C ALA A 74 29.25 -17.33 41.34
N ASN A 75 27.94 -17.40 41.08
CA ASN A 75 27.21 -16.30 40.48
C ASN A 75 25.80 -16.13 41.05
N TYR A 76 25.30 -14.92 40.91
CA TYR A 76 23.93 -14.55 41.26
C TYR A 76 23.48 -13.34 40.45
N LEU A 77 22.28 -13.41 39.88
CA LEU A 77 21.66 -12.28 39.20
C LEU A 77 20.69 -11.60 40.16
N GLN A 78 21.07 -10.42 40.65
CA GLN A 78 20.18 -9.55 41.41
C GLN A 78 19.25 -8.83 40.42
N ARG A 79 18.07 -9.41 40.18
CA ARG A 79 17.18 -8.99 39.07
C ARG A 79 16.66 -7.56 39.22
N ARG A 80 16.27 -7.18 40.43
CA ARG A 80 15.68 -5.85 40.70
C ARG A 80 16.67 -4.72 40.43
N GLU A 81 17.90 -4.87 40.91
CA GLU A 81 18.98 -3.89 40.73
C GLU A 81 19.74 -4.08 39.40
N LYS A 82 19.43 -5.16 38.68
CA LYS A 82 19.99 -5.53 37.37
C LYS A 82 21.50 -5.76 37.38
N PHE A 83 22.03 -6.28 38.48
CA PHE A 83 23.45 -6.64 38.61
C PHE A 83 23.64 -8.15 38.57
N LEU A 84 24.52 -8.61 37.67
CA LEU A 84 25.08 -9.96 37.73
C LEU A 84 26.36 -9.92 38.56
N HIS A 85 26.37 -10.71 39.63
CA HIS A 85 27.54 -10.94 40.48
C HIS A 85 28.23 -12.23 40.03
N VAL A 86 29.53 -12.19 39.78
CA VAL A 86 30.32 -13.38 39.39
C VAL A 86 31.70 -13.34 40.04
N LEU A 87 32.12 -14.44 40.66
CA LEU A 87 33.46 -14.58 41.23
C LEU A 87 34.47 -15.05 40.17
N LEU A 88 35.47 -14.22 39.89
CA LEU A 88 36.67 -14.57 39.13
C LEU A 88 37.82 -15.00 40.07
N LYS A 89 38.60 -15.98 39.64
CA LYS A 89 39.88 -16.36 40.26
C LYS A 89 40.98 -16.41 39.21
N GLY A 90 42.22 -16.20 39.62
CA GLY A 90 43.37 -16.27 38.70
C GLY A 90 43.49 -17.63 38.02
N GLY A 91 43.96 -17.64 36.77
CA GLY A 91 44.15 -18.86 35.98
C GLY A 91 42.88 -19.48 35.36
N SER A 92 41.68 -18.97 35.64
CA SER A 92 40.42 -19.46 35.06
C SER A 92 39.83 -18.50 34.03
N ILE A 93 39.09 -19.05 33.07
CA ILE A 93 38.31 -18.28 32.10
C ILE A 93 36.83 -18.44 32.44
N ILE A 94 36.12 -17.31 32.49
CA ILE A 94 34.66 -17.29 32.65
C ILE A 94 34.01 -16.80 31.37
N ASP A 95 33.08 -17.57 30.86
CA ASP A 95 32.19 -17.20 29.76
C ASP A 95 30.79 -16.93 30.31
N ILE A 96 30.25 -15.74 30.03
CA ILE A 96 28.89 -15.35 30.37
C ILE A 96 28.09 -15.32 29.07
N LYS A 97 27.23 -16.31 28.89
CA LYS A 97 26.37 -16.45 27.71
C LYS A 97 25.05 -15.76 27.96
N THR A 98 24.76 -14.73 27.18
CA THR A 98 23.45 -14.08 27.16
C THR A 98 22.50 -14.91 26.30
N SER A 99 21.40 -15.36 26.92
CA SER A 99 20.31 -16.06 26.24
C SER A 99 19.05 -15.21 26.24
N PRO A 100 18.34 -15.11 25.09
CA PRO A 100 17.14 -14.31 24.99
C PRO A 100 16.02 -14.84 25.89
N LEU A 101 15.24 -13.92 26.44
CA LEU A 101 14.19 -14.17 27.42
C LEU A 101 12.95 -13.33 27.10
N ILE A 102 11.76 -13.91 27.25
CA ILE A 102 10.50 -13.15 27.40
C ILE A 102 10.32 -12.85 28.90
N VAL A 103 10.07 -11.61 29.27
CA VAL A 103 9.52 -11.27 30.60
C VAL A 103 8.04 -11.00 30.43
N LEU A 104 7.21 -11.71 31.17
CA LEU A 104 5.77 -11.58 31.16
C LEU A 104 5.28 -11.18 32.55
N THR A 105 4.60 -10.05 32.65
CA THR A 105 3.95 -9.61 33.87
C THR A 105 2.43 -9.68 33.69
N THR A 106 1.74 -10.30 34.63
CA THR A 106 0.29 -10.47 34.54
C THR A 106 -0.36 -10.36 35.91
N GLY A 107 -1.53 -9.72 35.96
CA GLY A 107 -2.41 -9.75 37.12
C GLY A 107 -3.27 -11.00 37.11
N VAL A 108 -3.24 -11.77 38.19
CA VAL A 108 -4.06 -12.97 38.36
C VAL A 108 -5.08 -12.72 39.46
N VAL A 109 -6.36 -12.91 39.15
CA VAL A 109 -7.44 -12.83 40.14
C VAL A 109 -7.66 -14.21 40.74
N VAL A 110 -7.42 -14.34 42.06
CA VAL A 110 -7.47 -15.62 42.79
C VAL A 110 -8.24 -15.50 44.09
N ASP A 111 -8.78 -16.64 44.54
CA ASP A 111 -9.22 -16.78 45.93
C ASP A 111 -7.97 -16.95 46.83
N PRO A 112 -7.78 -16.09 47.86
CA PRO A 112 -6.62 -16.16 48.76
C PRO A 112 -6.39 -17.53 49.40
N ASP A 113 -7.45 -18.32 49.59
CA ASP A 113 -7.38 -19.62 50.27
C ASP A 113 -6.93 -20.77 49.33
N ASN A 114 -7.08 -20.62 48.00
CA ASN A 114 -6.80 -21.68 47.00
C ASN A 114 -5.62 -21.38 46.06
N PHE A 115 -5.04 -20.19 46.15
CA PHE A 115 -3.99 -19.73 45.23
C PHE A 115 -2.72 -20.60 45.19
N PHE A 116 -2.31 -21.17 46.33
CA PHE A 116 -1.12 -22.03 46.42
C PHE A 116 -1.40 -23.50 46.05
N GLU A 117 -2.67 -23.89 45.95
CA GLU A 117 -3.08 -25.25 45.56
C GLU A 117 -3.17 -25.39 44.03
N ALA A 118 -3.49 -24.30 43.33
CA ALA A 118 -3.47 -24.25 41.88
C ALA A 118 -2.03 -24.19 41.35
N ASN A 119 -1.68 -25.08 40.42
CA ASN A 119 -0.37 -25.06 39.76
C ASN A 119 -0.27 -23.88 38.78
N VAL A 120 -0.04 -22.68 39.31
CA VAL A 120 -0.01 -21.42 38.55
C VAL A 120 0.93 -21.50 37.35
N VAL A 121 2.10 -22.13 37.51
CA VAL A 121 3.07 -22.32 36.41
C VAL A 121 2.50 -23.21 35.31
N ALA A 122 1.72 -24.25 35.64
CA ALA A 122 1.06 -25.09 34.63
C ALA A 122 -0.08 -24.37 33.91
N ASN A 123 -0.87 -23.56 34.62
CA ASN A 123 -1.94 -22.76 34.03
C ASN A 123 -1.38 -21.68 33.10
N VAL A 124 -0.32 -21.01 33.54
CA VAL A 124 0.44 -20.05 32.73
C VAL A 124 1.10 -20.77 31.55
N ALA A 125 1.72 -21.94 31.73
CA ALA A 125 2.25 -22.75 30.63
C ALA A 125 1.20 -23.09 29.57
N ALA A 126 0.02 -23.54 30.01
CA ALA A 126 -1.09 -23.90 29.14
C ALA A 126 -1.63 -22.68 28.37
N MET A 127 -1.87 -21.57 29.08
CA MET A 127 -2.26 -20.30 28.46
C MET A 127 -1.22 -19.88 27.44
N LEU A 128 0.04 -19.80 27.85
CA LEU A 128 1.11 -19.26 27.04
C LEU A 128 1.56 -20.19 25.91
N GLY A 129 1.10 -21.45 25.89
CA GLY A 129 1.51 -22.45 24.89
C GLY A 129 3.01 -22.77 24.96
N VAL A 130 3.59 -22.71 26.15
CA VAL A 130 5.00 -23.00 26.41
C VAL A 130 5.11 -24.11 27.45
N SER A 131 6.21 -24.85 27.45
CA SER A 131 6.42 -25.88 28.47
C SER A 131 6.60 -25.24 29.84
N ALA A 132 6.03 -25.83 30.89
CA ALA A 132 6.25 -25.40 32.27
C ALA A 132 7.75 -25.41 32.66
N ASN A 133 8.57 -26.26 32.03
CA ASN A 133 10.02 -26.29 32.24
C ASN A 133 10.76 -25.07 31.67
N ASN A 134 10.11 -24.32 30.79
CA ASN A 134 10.65 -23.08 30.22
C ASN A 134 10.18 -21.83 30.98
N ILE A 135 9.26 -21.97 31.94
CA ILE A 135 8.72 -20.87 32.75
C ILE A 135 9.34 -20.84 34.14
N ARG A 136 9.70 -19.65 34.61
CA ARG A 136 10.19 -19.42 35.97
C ARG A 136 9.43 -18.26 36.59
N VAL A 137 8.99 -18.41 37.83
CA VAL A 137 8.37 -17.31 38.59
C VAL A 137 9.49 -16.46 39.16
N THR A 138 9.54 -15.18 38.81
CA THR A 138 10.62 -14.27 39.23
C THR A 138 10.20 -13.30 40.32
N ASN A 139 8.95 -12.84 40.30
CA ASN A 139 8.40 -11.97 41.33
C ASN A 139 6.92 -12.29 41.57
N VAL A 140 6.49 -12.22 42.83
CA VAL A 140 5.08 -12.30 43.23
C VAL A 140 4.80 -11.12 44.16
N ILE A 141 4.02 -10.16 43.66
CA ILE A 141 3.63 -8.96 44.41
C ILE A 141 2.16 -9.12 44.78
N ARG A 142 1.89 -9.24 46.09
CA ARG A 142 0.52 -9.19 46.62
C ARG A 142 0.16 -7.74 46.90
N GLU A 143 -0.94 -7.29 46.33
CA GLU A 143 -1.45 -5.95 46.58
C GLU A 143 -1.99 -5.87 48.03
N ASP A 144 -1.26 -5.13 48.87
CA ASP A 144 -1.59 -4.70 50.23
C ASP A 144 -2.14 -5.76 51.24
N SER A 145 -1.23 -6.41 51.96
CA SER A 145 -1.53 -7.21 53.16
C SER A 145 -1.96 -6.38 54.40
N GLY A 146 -2.12 -5.06 54.24
CA GLY A 146 -2.30 -4.07 55.29
C GLY A 146 -3.72 -3.84 55.78
N ARG A 147 -4.61 -4.84 55.88
CA ARG A 147 -5.80 -4.78 56.77
C ARG A 147 -6.43 -6.16 56.98
N ARG A 148 -5.95 -6.87 58.01
CA ARG A 148 -6.64 -8.01 58.65
C ARG A 148 -8.03 -7.59 59.19
N ARG A 149 -9.03 -7.39 58.34
CA ARG A 149 -10.47 -7.46 58.66
C ARG A 149 -11.34 -7.15 57.42
N ARG A 150 -11.43 -8.10 56.49
CA ARG A 150 -12.66 -8.43 55.74
C ARG A 150 -12.38 -9.64 54.85
N LYS A 151 -12.71 -10.84 55.34
CA LYS A 151 -12.85 -12.03 54.48
C LYS A 151 -13.95 -11.73 53.45
N ARG A 152 -13.71 -12.05 52.17
CA ARG A 152 -14.61 -11.97 50.98
C ARG A 152 -14.39 -10.82 49.99
N ALA A 153 -13.15 -10.40 49.73
CA ALA A 153 -12.84 -9.70 48.47
C ALA A 153 -11.82 -10.55 47.72
N THR A 154 -12.09 -10.87 46.46
CA THR A 154 -11.13 -11.48 45.53
C THR A 154 -9.90 -10.58 45.45
N GLU A 155 -8.70 -11.14 45.61
CA GLU A 155 -7.44 -10.39 45.58
C GLU A 155 -6.78 -10.55 44.19
N THR A 156 -6.24 -9.46 43.65
CA THR A 156 -5.41 -9.49 42.45
C THR A 156 -3.95 -9.61 42.88
N VAL A 157 -3.27 -10.65 42.39
CA VAL A 157 -1.84 -10.84 42.61
C VAL A 157 -1.11 -10.55 41.31
N THR A 158 -0.13 -9.66 41.35
CA THR A 158 0.72 -9.39 40.18
C THR A 158 1.90 -10.35 40.19
N MET A 159 2.14 -11.01 39.07
CA MET A 159 3.21 -11.98 38.89
C MET A 159 4.08 -11.65 37.69
N SER A 160 5.37 -11.90 37.84
CA SER A 160 6.32 -11.86 36.73
C SER A 160 6.88 -13.25 36.44
N PHE A 161 6.91 -13.60 35.16
CA PHE A 161 7.36 -14.87 34.63
C PHE A 161 8.46 -14.66 33.60
N ASP A 162 9.47 -15.50 33.70
CA ASP A 162 10.54 -15.61 32.72
C ASP A 162 10.29 -16.80 31.81
N ILE A 163 10.33 -16.60 30.49
CA ILE A 163 10.20 -17.67 29.50
C ILE A 163 11.46 -17.73 28.65
N ALA A 164 12.29 -18.75 28.90
CA ALA A 164 13.53 -18.99 28.18
C ALA A 164 13.82 -20.48 28.08
N SER A 165 14.83 -20.86 27.28
CA SER A 165 15.36 -22.23 27.25
C SER A 165 15.84 -22.70 28.63
N ALA A 166 16.23 -23.97 28.78
CA ALA A 166 17.17 -24.32 29.83
C ALA A 166 18.57 -23.75 29.50
N PRO A 167 19.47 -23.58 30.51
CA PRO A 167 20.90 -23.44 30.23
C PRO A 167 21.43 -24.68 29.51
N THR A 168 22.49 -24.52 28.73
CA THR A 168 23.15 -25.64 28.04
C THR A 168 24.25 -26.21 28.91
N THR A 169 24.61 -27.48 28.75
CA THR A 169 25.68 -28.10 29.55
C THR A 169 27.03 -27.42 29.31
N ASN A 170 27.24 -26.97 28.07
CA ASN A 170 28.46 -26.33 27.58
C ASN A 170 28.11 -24.99 26.90
N VAL A 171 29.08 -24.08 26.77
CA VAL A 171 28.87 -22.73 26.21
C VAL A 171 28.30 -22.82 24.80
N ASN A 172 28.84 -23.73 23.99
CA ASN A 172 28.45 -23.97 22.60
C ASN A 172 27.54 -25.20 22.42
N GLY A 173 27.12 -25.84 23.51
CA GLY A 173 26.30 -27.06 23.47
C GLY A 173 24.87 -26.82 22.97
N GLY A 174 24.25 -27.86 22.41
CA GLY A 174 22.83 -27.89 22.05
C GLY A 174 21.94 -28.55 23.11
N ASP A 175 22.52 -29.34 24.01
CA ASP A 175 21.80 -30.09 25.04
C ASP A 175 21.59 -29.23 26.29
N GLY A 176 20.33 -29.18 26.76
CA GLY A 176 19.94 -28.48 27.96
C GLY A 176 20.35 -29.23 29.23
N VAL A 177 20.72 -28.50 30.29
CA VAL A 177 20.99 -29.06 31.64
C VAL A 177 19.72 -29.66 32.26
N THR A 178 18.54 -29.30 31.75
CA THR A 178 17.22 -29.81 32.19
C THR A 178 16.33 -30.08 30.97
N SER A 179 15.21 -30.78 31.16
CA SER A 179 14.27 -31.22 30.12
C SER A 179 13.39 -30.11 29.51
N GLY A 180 13.84 -28.85 29.55
CA GLY A 180 13.20 -27.71 28.88
C GLY A 180 13.56 -27.66 27.39
N GLY A 181 12.61 -27.32 26.53
CA GLY A 181 12.86 -27.21 25.09
C GLY A 181 13.82 -26.07 24.76
N VAL A 182 14.58 -26.20 23.67
CA VAL A 182 15.41 -25.11 23.12
C VAL A 182 14.49 -24.10 22.41
N LEU A 183 14.57 -22.84 22.83
CA LEU A 183 13.83 -21.71 22.28
C LEU A 183 14.82 -20.74 21.61
N SER A 184 14.76 -20.64 20.28
CA SER A 184 15.49 -19.60 19.55
C SER A 184 14.80 -18.24 19.70
N TYR A 185 15.49 -17.14 19.34
CA TYR A 185 14.87 -15.81 19.29
C TYR A 185 13.58 -15.78 18.45
N LYS A 186 13.57 -16.44 17.29
CA LYS A 186 12.38 -16.55 16.43
C LYS A 186 11.26 -17.36 17.09
N ASP A 187 11.61 -18.42 17.83
CA ASP A 187 10.62 -19.18 18.59
C ASP A 187 10.01 -18.35 19.70
N LEU A 188 10.81 -17.54 20.39
CA LEU A 188 10.34 -16.61 21.42
C LEU A 188 9.40 -15.55 20.83
N GLN A 189 9.73 -14.95 19.68
CA GLN A 189 8.84 -14.01 18.98
C GLN A 189 7.50 -14.66 18.60
N LYS A 190 7.54 -15.86 18.01
CA LYS A 190 6.31 -16.60 17.66
C LYS A 190 5.48 -16.93 18.89
N ARG A 191 6.13 -17.29 20.00
CA ARG A 191 5.44 -17.55 21.28
C ARG A 191 4.83 -16.27 21.84
N MET A 192 5.50 -15.12 21.77
CA MET A 192 4.91 -13.83 22.16
C MET A 192 3.62 -13.55 21.41
N SER A 193 3.60 -13.71 20.09
CA SER A 193 2.36 -13.54 19.31
C SER A 193 1.24 -14.46 19.80
N ASN A 194 1.53 -15.76 19.92
CA ASN A 194 0.55 -16.72 20.40
C ASN A 194 0.05 -16.42 21.82
N ILE A 195 0.93 -15.90 22.69
CA ILE A 195 0.61 -15.49 24.06
C ILE A 195 -0.39 -14.34 24.04
N VAL A 196 -0.09 -13.30 23.26
CA VAL A 196 -0.94 -12.12 23.11
C VAL A 196 -2.29 -12.51 22.52
N ASP A 197 -2.30 -13.30 21.44
CA ASP A 197 -3.52 -13.73 20.77
C ASP A 197 -4.44 -14.53 21.68
N LYS A 198 -3.88 -15.48 22.44
CA LYS A 198 -4.68 -16.29 23.37
C LYS A 198 -5.25 -15.48 24.53
N PHE A 199 -4.47 -14.54 25.07
CA PHE A 199 -4.93 -13.62 26.10
C PHE A 199 -6.07 -12.75 25.56
N GLN A 200 -5.88 -12.10 24.42
CA GLN A 200 -6.87 -11.20 23.82
C GLN A 200 -8.09 -11.93 23.23
N ALA A 201 -7.97 -13.21 22.89
CA ALA A 201 -9.11 -14.03 22.47
C ALA A 201 -10.04 -14.45 23.62
N GLY A 202 -9.69 -14.14 24.89
CA GLY A 202 -10.43 -14.63 26.07
C GLY A 202 -10.36 -16.16 26.22
N SER A 203 -9.39 -16.81 25.55
CA SER A 203 -9.33 -18.27 25.37
C SER A 203 -8.86 -19.05 26.61
N CYS A 204 -8.65 -18.39 27.75
CA CYS A 204 -8.37 -19.05 29.03
C CYS A 204 -9.67 -19.51 29.74
N SER A 205 -10.73 -19.84 29.01
CA SER A 205 -11.99 -20.34 29.58
C SER A 205 -11.87 -21.71 30.24
N SER A 206 -10.77 -22.44 30.00
CA SER A 206 -10.40 -23.68 30.69
C SER A 206 -9.33 -23.50 31.77
N CYS A 207 -8.94 -22.26 32.07
CA CYS A 207 -7.98 -21.96 33.12
C CYS A 207 -8.73 -21.69 34.42
N ASP A 208 -8.29 -22.30 35.52
CA ASP A 208 -8.85 -22.00 36.86
C ASP A 208 -8.55 -20.55 37.32
N LEU A 209 -7.84 -19.77 36.51
CA LEU A 209 -7.32 -18.44 36.81
C LEU A 209 -7.79 -17.43 35.75
N GLN A 210 -8.31 -16.30 36.21
CA GLN A 210 -8.61 -15.14 35.37
C GLN A 210 -7.40 -14.21 35.35
N PHE A 211 -6.93 -13.86 34.15
CA PHE A 211 -5.86 -12.90 33.94
C PHE A 211 -6.46 -11.53 33.66
N SER A 212 -6.10 -10.50 34.44
CA SER A 212 -6.66 -9.15 34.32
C SER A 212 -5.86 -8.23 33.41
N SER A 213 -4.58 -8.54 33.19
CA SER A 213 -3.65 -7.75 32.37
C SER A 213 -2.51 -8.61 31.85
N LEU A 214 -1.91 -8.20 30.74
CA LEU A 214 -0.72 -8.83 30.19
C LEU A 214 0.27 -7.75 29.78
N GLU A 215 1.46 -7.78 30.34
CA GLU A 215 2.57 -6.91 29.99
C GLU A 215 3.73 -7.80 29.53
N VAL A 216 4.32 -7.49 28.37
CA VAL A 216 5.37 -8.31 27.77
C VAL A 216 6.57 -7.44 27.45
N GLU A 217 7.74 -7.85 27.93
CA GLU A 217 9.02 -7.31 27.48
C GLU A 217 9.62 -8.23 26.40
N GLU A 218 9.99 -7.63 25.27
CA GLU A 218 10.54 -8.35 24.12
C GLU A 218 11.93 -8.95 24.42
N PRO A 219 12.38 -10.03 23.76
CA PRO A 219 13.75 -10.50 23.93
C PRO A 219 14.69 -9.54 23.19
N ILE A 220 15.93 -9.41 23.63
CA ILE A 220 16.93 -8.72 22.80
C ILE A 220 17.27 -9.60 21.61
N ALA A 221 17.25 -9.00 20.40
CA ALA A 221 17.70 -9.67 19.19
C ALA A 221 19.20 -10.00 19.32
N PRO A 222 19.64 -11.20 18.91
CA PRO A 222 21.06 -11.50 18.91
C PRO A 222 21.81 -10.50 18.01
N PRO A 223 23.05 -10.12 18.39
CA PRO A 223 23.84 -9.19 17.61
C PRO A 223 23.98 -9.68 16.16
N LYS A 224 23.82 -8.76 15.20
CA LYS A 224 24.09 -9.04 13.79
C LYS A 224 25.59 -9.24 13.61
N GLU A 225 25.98 -10.19 12.75
CA GLU A 225 27.39 -10.32 12.35
C GLU A 225 27.86 -8.99 11.76
N ALA A 226 29.01 -8.50 12.24
CA ALA A 226 29.61 -7.30 11.69
C ALA A 226 29.86 -7.51 10.20
N GLY A 227 29.45 -6.53 9.39
CA GLY A 227 29.81 -6.52 7.98
C GLY A 227 31.33 -6.53 7.78
N PRO A 228 31.82 -6.85 6.58
CA PRO A 228 33.25 -6.75 6.31
C PRO A 228 33.74 -5.34 6.64
N PRO A 229 34.95 -5.19 7.20
CA PRO A 229 35.51 -3.87 7.49
C PRO A 229 35.51 -3.02 6.22
N ALA A 230 35.15 -1.74 6.35
CA ALA A 230 35.12 -0.82 5.23
C ALA A 230 36.49 -0.76 4.55
N THR A 231 36.52 -0.93 3.23
CA THR A 231 37.74 -0.77 2.42
C THR A 231 37.84 0.65 1.87
N GLN A 232 39.05 1.07 1.49
CA GLN A 232 39.30 2.40 0.92
C GLN A 232 38.50 2.68 -0.38
N GLU A 233 38.00 1.64 -1.06
CA GLU A 233 37.19 1.77 -2.28
C GLU A 233 35.72 2.17 -2.03
N PHE A 234 35.22 1.99 -0.80
CA PHE A 234 33.81 2.26 -0.44
C PHE A 234 33.63 3.35 0.62
N GLY A 235 34.71 3.88 1.19
CA GLY A 235 34.67 4.93 2.22
C GLY A 235 35.00 6.30 1.66
N GLN A 236 34.06 7.24 1.69
CA GLN A 236 34.35 8.67 1.57
C GLN A 236 34.53 9.26 2.97
N VAL A 237 35.56 10.10 3.17
CA VAL A 237 35.70 10.88 4.39
C VAL A 237 34.76 12.08 4.28
N ASP A 238 33.62 12.00 4.95
CA ASP A 238 32.72 13.15 5.10
C ASP A 238 33.24 14.05 6.24
N THR A 239 33.76 15.21 5.89
CA THR A 239 34.22 16.24 6.84
C THR A 239 33.12 17.22 7.27
N GLY A 240 31.88 17.02 6.83
CA GLY A 240 30.77 17.99 6.93
C GLY A 240 29.57 17.58 7.78
N GLY A 241 29.67 16.60 8.68
CA GLY A 241 28.54 16.08 9.47
C GLY A 241 28.89 15.63 10.89
N GLN A 242 27.93 15.01 11.58
CA GLN A 242 28.18 14.31 12.85
C GLN A 242 29.07 13.09 12.60
N LEU A 243 30.00 12.81 13.53
CA LEU A 243 30.82 11.60 13.47
C LEU A 243 29.93 10.35 13.40
N TYR A 244 30.29 9.38 12.56
CA TYR A 244 29.57 8.10 12.48
C TYR A 244 29.40 7.44 13.85
N SER A 245 30.41 7.53 14.72
CA SER A 245 30.34 7.03 16.09
C SER A 245 29.26 7.72 16.93
N ALA A 246 29.00 9.01 16.71
CA ALA A 246 27.96 9.74 17.41
C ALA A 246 26.56 9.34 16.92
N ILE A 247 26.40 9.17 15.60
CA ILE A 247 25.17 8.67 14.98
C ILE A 247 24.88 7.26 15.50
N GLN A 248 25.88 6.37 15.46
CA GLN A 248 25.77 5.00 15.93
C GLN A 248 25.41 4.95 17.43
N GLN A 249 26.07 5.73 18.28
CA GLN A 249 25.72 5.81 19.71
C GLN A 249 24.29 6.28 19.94
N GLN A 250 23.81 7.24 19.14
CA GLN A 250 22.43 7.72 19.23
C GLN A 250 21.43 6.65 18.80
N GLU A 251 21.67 5.97 17.67
CA GLU A 251 20.85 4.86 17.19
C GLU A 251 20.81 3.71 18.20
N GLU A 252 21.96 3.33 18.77
CA GLU A 252 22.08 2.30 19.81
C GLU A 252 21.31 2.72 21.07
N ALA A 253 21.44 3.97 21.53
CA ALA A 253 20.70 4.47 22.69
C ALA A 253 19.18 4.50 22.45
N THR A 254 18.72 4.91 21.27
CA THR A 254 17.30 4.85 20.90
C THR A 254 16.80 3.41 20.83
N SER A 255 17.56 2.49 20.24
CA SER A 255 17.21 1.08 20.16
C SER A 255 17.11 0.43 21.55
N LEU A 256 18.05 0.76 22.45
CA LEU A 256 18.02 0.30 23.84
C LEU A 256 16.79 0.84 24.55
N ASN A 257 16.52 2.14 24.48
CA ASN A 257 15.35 2.75 25.11
C ASN A 257 14.03 2.13 24.61
N ASN A 258 13.89 1.91 23.31
CA ASN A 258 12.72 1.22 22.76
C ASN A 258 12.62 -0.21 23.26
N SER A 259 13.74 -0.93 23.35
CA SER A 259 13.75 -2.30 23.87
C SER A 259 13.40 -2.38 25.36
N LEU A 260 13.63 -1.31 26.14
CA LEU A 260 13.31 -1.27 27.57
C LEU A 260 11.84 -1.02 27.86
N GLN A 261 11.04 -0.65 26.85
CA GLN A 261 9.60 -0.46 27.01
C GLN A 261 8.88 -1.79 26.94
N ALA A 262 8.16 -2.11 28.01
CA ALA A 262 7.21 -3.21 27.99
C ALA A 262 5.94 -2.79 27.24
N VAL A 263 5.33 -3.73 26.53
CA VAL A 263 4.04 -3.53 25.86
C VAL A 263 2.93 -4.10 26.72
N VAL A 264 1.96 -3.26 27.06
CA VAL A 264 0.75 -3.68 27.78
C VAL A 264 -0.34 -4.06 26.78
N TYR A 265 -0.81 -5.29 26.89
CA TYR A 265 -1.91 -5.85 26.14
C TYR A 265 -3.17 -5.88 27.02
N MET A 266 -4.27 -5.44 26.43
CA MET A 266 -5.58 -5.41 27.07
C MET A 266 -6.53 -6.39 26.39
N GLU A 267 -7.47 -6.96 27.16
CA GLU A 267 -8.51 -7.82 26.61
C GLU A 267 -9.56 -6.98 25.85
N PRO A 268 -9.82 -7.29 24.57
CA PRO A 268 -10.84 -6.60 23.79
C PRO A 268 -12.25 -7.06 24.17
N SER A 269 -13.18 -6.11 24.30
CA SER A 269 -14.59 -6.37 24.61
C SER A 269 -15.52 -6.07 23.43
N GLY A 270 -15.17 -5.13 22.56
CA GLY A 270 -15.95 -4.84 21.35
C GLY A 270 -15.21 -3.94 20.36
N ALA A 271 -15.70 -3.89 19.14
CA ALA A 271 -15.22 -2.98 18.11
C ALA A 271 -16.19 -1.81 17.88
N ALA A 272 -15.64 -0.65 17.54
CA ALA A 272 -16.38 0.56 17.26
C ALA A 272 -15.94 1.16 15.92
N LEU A 273 -16.86 1.87 15.27
CA LEU A 273 -16.55 2.68 14.09
C LEU A 273 -16.28 4.10 14.51
N GLU A 274 -15.01 4.47 14.52
CA GLU A 274 -14.58 5.85 14.71
C GLU A 274 -14.92 6.71 13.49
N ARG A 275 -14.76 6.14 12.30
CA ARG A 275 -15.09 6.80 11.03
C ARG A 275 -15.91 5.88 10.14
N ARG A 276 -16.96 6.43 9.52
CA ARG A 276 -17.89 5.70 8.66
C ARG A 276 -17.77 6.14 7.21
N VAL A 277 -18.19 5.28 6.28
CA VAL A 277 -18.28 5.64 4.85
C VAL A 277 -19.49 6.54 4.58
N PRO A 278 -19.45 7.45 3.60
CA PRO A 278 -20.60 8.32 3.30
C PRO A 278 -21.84 7.51 2.88
N LYS A 279 -23.05 7.99 3.20
CA LYS A 279 -24.31 7.37 2.73
C LYS A 279 -24.47 7.36 1.21
N LYS A 280 -23.71 8.21 0.51
CA LYS A 280 -23.64 8.29 -0.95
C LYS A 280 -22.18 8.24 -1.37
N VAL A 281 -21.83 7.21 -2.13
CA VAL A 281 -20.49 7.02 -2.70
C VAL A 281 -20.60 6.89 -4.22
N MET A 282 -19.48 6.94 -4.92
CA MET A 282 -19.43 6.67 -6.35
C MET A 282 -18.84 5.29 -6.61
N SER A 283 -19.43 4.54 -7.54
CA SER A 283 -18.87 3.25 -7.98
C SER A 283 -17.53 3.44 -8.68
N PHE A 284 -16.60 2.49 -8.49
CA PHE A 284 -15.23 2.54 -9.02
C PHE A 284 -14.47 3.80 -8.60
N THR A 285 -14.68 4.28 -7.39
CA THR A 285 -13.93 5.41 -6.81
C THR A 285 -13.81 5.15 -5.33
N HIS A 286 -12.61 5.38 -4.77
CA HIS A 286 -12.39 5.25 -3.34
C HIS A 286 -13.43 6.09 -2.59
N PHE A 287 -13.95 5.54 -1.49
CA PHE A 287 -14.84 6.30 -0.63
C PHE A 287 -14.12 7.58 -0.16
N ALA A 288 -14.79 8.72 -0.34
CA ALA A 288 -14.24 10.02 0.06
C ALA A 288 -13.91 10.08 1.57
N GLN A 289 -14.63 9.29 2.37
CA GLN A 289 -14.31 9.01 3.75
C GLN A 289 -14.22 7.50 3.94
N GLN A 290 -13.05 7.03 4.33
CA GLN A 290 -12.77 5.61 4.55
C GLN A 290 -13.10 5.20 6.00
N PRO A 291 -13.49 3.94 6.25
CA PRO A 291 -13.81 3.52 7.61
C PRO A 291 -12.54 3.39 8.47
N ILE A 292 -12.65 3.77 9.74
CA ILE A 292 -11.65 3.52 10.79
C ILE A 292 -12.36 2.73 11.88
N ILE A 293 -11.76 1.60 12.24
CA ILE A 293 -12.27 0.69 13.26
C ILE A 293 -11.32 0.77 14.45
N THR A 294 -11.87 0.97 15.64
CA THR A 294 -11.15 0.88 16.91
C THR A 294 -11.69 -0.30 17.70
N VAL A 295 -10.86 -0.88 18.55
CA VAL A 295 -11.27 -1.93 19.49
C VAL A 295 -11.20 -1.36 20.90
N GLN A 296 -12.18 -1.69 21.71
CA GLN A 296 -12.37 -1.13 23.05
C GLN A 296 -12.40 -2.22 24.11
N THR A 297 -11.91 -1.88 25.30
CA THR A 297 -12.03 -2.70 26.51
C THR A 297 -13.44 -2.61 27.09
N VAL A 298 -13.72 -3.40 28.13
CA VAL A 298 -15.00 -3.33 28.86
C VAL A 298 -15.28 -1.94 29.47
N ASN A 299 -14.23 -1.16 29.73
CA ASN A 299 -14.33 0.19 30.27
C ASN A 299 -14.51 1.27 29.18
N GLY A 300 -14.42 0.90 27.90
CA GLY A 300 -14.52 1.80 26.75
C GLY A 300 -13.20 2.42 26.30
N ASP A 301 -12.08 2.09 26.94
CA ASP A 301 -10.74 2.53 26.54
C ASP A 301 -10.32 1.85 25.23
N VAL A 302 -9.61 2.57 24.35
CA VAL A 302 -9.09 2.02 23.09
C VAL A 302 -7.95 1.05 23.38
N VAL A 303 -8.02 -0.14 22.79
CA VAL A 303 -6.93 -1.12 22.80
C VAL A 303 -5.87 -0.65 21.81
N GLU A 304 -4.73 -0.15 22.30
CA GLU A 304 -3.64 0.36 21.46
C GLU A 304 -2.94 -0.74 20.66
N SER A 305 -2.75 -1.93 21.25
CA SER A 305 -2.08 -3.08 20.65
C SER A 305 -3.01 -4.29 20.60
N LEU A 306 -3.40 -4.71 19.39
CA LEU A 306 -4.24 -5.88 19.13
C LEU A 306 -3.47 -6.88 18.27
N GLY A 307 -3.04 -7.98 18.88
CA GLY A 307 -1.98 -8.84 18.36
C GLY A 307 -0.58 -8.27 18.63
N HIS A 308 0.44 -9.11 18.44
CA HIS A 308 1.83 -8.67 18.53
C HIS A 308 2.22 -7.87 17.26
N VAL A 309 3.15 -6.91 17.37
CA VAL A 309 3.53 -6.06 16.22
C VAL A 309 4.10 -6.85 15.03
N SER A 310 4.68 -8.03 15.27
CA SER A 310 5.17 -8.92 14.21
C SER A 310 4.08 -9.73 13.52
N ASP A 311 2.90 -9.82 14.13
CA ASP A 311 1.71 -10.53 13.61
C ASP A 311 0.43 -9.88 14.17
N PRO A 312 0.07 -8.66 13.69
CA PRO A 312 -1.06 -7.91 14.20
C PRO A 312 -2.39 -8.54 13.78
N TRP A 313 -3.46 -8.29 14.54
CA TRP A 313 -4.80 -8.74 14.15
C TRP A 313 -5.24 -8.03 12.87
N MET A 314 -5.86 -8.77 11.96
CA MET A 314 -6.33 -8.30 10.66
C MET A 314 -7.84 -8.12 10.66
N ILE A 315 -8.30 -6.90 10.35
CA ILE A 315 -9.71 -6.56 10.24
C ILE A 315 -10.15 -6.64 8.78
N GLU A 316 -11.15 -7.47 8.50
CA GLU A 316 -11.72 -7.65 7.17
C GLU A 316 -13.08 -6.96 7.05
N ALA A 317 -13.21 -6.12 6.02
CA ALA A 317 -14.45 -5.52 5.58
C ALA A 317 -15.20 -6.46 4.62
N THR A 318 -16.48 -6.67 4.88
CA THR A 318 -17.38 -7.48 4.06
C THR A 318 -18.53 -6.63 3.53
N LEU A 319 -18.79 -6.71 2.22
CA LEU A 319 -19.87 -6.00 1.56
C LEU A 319 -21.09 -6.90 1.38
N THR A 320 -22.24 -6.44 1.87
CA THR A 320 -23.52 -7.13 1.72
C THR A 320 -24.59 -6.21 1.11
N GLY A 321 -25.67 -6.79 0.61
CA GLY A 321 -26.78 -6.06 0.00
C GLY A 321 -26.44 -5.46 -1.38
N GLY A 322 -27.28 -4.52 -1.83
CA GLY A 322 -27.15 -3.85 -3.12
C GLY A 322 -27.17 -4.79 -4.34
N HIS A 323 -26.29 -4.54 -5.33
CA HIS A 323 -26.27 -5.30 -6.58
C HIS A 323 -25.59 -6.66 -6.41
N LYS A 324 -26.22 -7.76 -6.87
CA LYS A 324 -25.74 -9.16 -6.67
C LYS A 324 -24.31 -9.45 -7.14
N ARG A 325 -23.81 -8.69 -8.11
CA ARG A 325 -22.43 -8.81 -8.66
C ARG A 325 -21.52 -7.66 -8.23
N ALA A 326 -21.88 -6.98 -7.13
CA ALA A 326 -21.03 -5.98 -6.51
C ALA A 326 -19.91 -6.67 -5.74
N VAL A 327 -18.73 -6.06 -5.79
CA VAL A 327 -17.52 -6.50 -5.11
C VAL A 327 -16.92 -5.29 -4.43
N LEU A 328 -16.46 -5.49 -3.19
CA LEU A 328 -15.64 -4.52 -2.47
C LEU A 328 -14.22 -4.60 -3.04
N LEU A 329 -13.70 -3.46 -3.49
CA LEU A 329 -12.34 -3.32 -3.98
C LEU A 329 -11.51 -2.54 -2.96
N GLY A 330 -10.19 -2.57 -3.11
CA GLY A 330 -9.23 -1.92 -2.21
C GLY A 330 -8.44 -2.94 -1.40
N THR A 331 -7.58 -2.43 -0.52
CA THR A 331 -6.78 -3.21 0.41
C THR A 331 -7.68 -3.74 1.53
N ASN A 332 -7.86 -5.05 1.56
CA ASN A 332 -8.73 -5.75 2.51
C ASN A 332 -8.28 -7.21 2.63
N PRO A 333 -7.99 -7.75 3.83
CA PRO A 333 -8.06 -7.10 5.14
C PRO A 333 -6.93 -6.08 5.38
N VAL A 334 -7.03 -5.31 6.47
CA VAL A 334 -5.98 -4.36 6.94
C VAL A 334 -5.53 -4.68 8.37
N PRO A 335 -4.25 -4.44 8.73
CA PRO A 335 -3.77 -4.68 10.08
C PRO A 335 -4.31 -3.65 11.07
N TYR A 336 -4.53 -4.08 12.31
CA TYR A 336 -4.80 -3.20 13.44
C TYR A 336 -3.49 -2.76 14.08
N LEU A 337 -3.16 -1.47 13.98
CA LEU A 337 -1.91 -0.91 14.46
C LEU A 337 -2.18 0.44 15.13
N ASN A 338 -1.51 0.71 16.25
CA ASN A 338 -1.59 1.99 16.97
C ASN A 338 -3.04 2.41 17.26
N GLY A 339 -3.81 1.49 17.87
CA GLY A 339 -5.19 1.76 18.29
C GLY A 339 -6.25 1.73 17.20
N MET A 340 -5.91 1.41 15.94
CA MET A 340 -6.90 1.38 14.87
C MET A 340 -6.58 0.44 13.71
N ALA A 341 -7.65 -0.01 13.03
CA ALA A 341 -7.59 -0.55 11.68
C ALA A 341 -8.07 0.53 10.70
N ASN A 342 -7.15 1.02 9.86
CA ASN A 342 -7.37 2.15 8.96
C ASN A 342 -7.43 1.69 7.51
N PHE A 343 -8.63 1.73 6.93
CA PHE A 343 -8.82 1.51 5.49
C PHE A 343 -8.54 2.80 4.72
N THR A 344 -7.94 2.71 3.54
CA THR A 344 -7.51 3.91 2.77
C THR A 344 -8.09 3.97 1.35
N ASP A 345 -8.55 2.84 0.80
CA ASP A 345 -8.85 2.70 -0.62
C ASP A 345 -10.09 1.83 -0.91
N LEU A 346 -10.95 1.59 0.09
CA LEU A 346 -12.18 0.82 -0.16
C LEU A 346 -13.07 1.52 -1.18
N SER A 347 -13.61 0.72 -2.11
CA SER A 347 -14.58 1.16 -3.11
C SER A 347 -15.51 0.03 -3.54
N VAL A 348 -16.58 0.35 -4.27
CA VAL A 348 -17.53 -0.65 -4.80
C VAL A 348 -17.60 -0.55 -6.32
N ASN A 349 -17.53 -1.69 -7.01
CA ASN A 349 -17.50 -1.75 -8.48
C ASN A 349 -18.89 -1.67 -9.16
N ARG A 350 -19.99 -1.52 -8.41
CA ARG A 350 -21.35 -1.47 -8.99
C ARG A 350 -22.21 -0.37 -8.39
N PRO A 351 -22.92 0.41 -9.23
CA PRO A 351 -23.97 1.28 -8.72
C PRO A 351 -25.11 0.44 -8.13
N GLY A 352 -25.73 0.94 -7.07
CA GLY A 352 -26.78 0.24 -6.35
C GLY A 352 -27.13 0.95 -5.05
N SER A 353 -28.29 0.61 -4.48
CA SER A 353 -28.74 1.10 -3.18
C SER A 353 -28.87 -0.07 -2.21
N GLY A 354 -28.71 0.17 -0.92
CA GLY A 354 -28.87 -0.86 0.10
C GLY A 354 -27.60 -1.66 0.38
N TYR A 355 -26.43 -1.11 0.05
CA TYR A 355 -25.15 -1.71 0.44
C TYR A 355 -24.91 -1.53 1.93
N ALA A 356 -24.39 -2.54 2.60
CA ALA A 356 -23.91 -2.48 3.98
C ALA A 356 -22.48 -2.99 4.06
N LEU A 357 -21.71 -2.47 5.02
CA LEU A 357 -20.41 -3.03 5.39
C LEU A 357 -20.47 -3.54 6.83
N SER A 358 -19.90 -4.72 7.01
CA SER A 358 -19.55 -5.32 8.30
C SER A 358 -18.04 -5.52 8.36
N PHE A 359 -17.47 -5.39 9.55
CA PHE A 359 -16.05 -5.56 9.82
C PHE A 359 -15.92 -6.61 10.91
N HIS A 360 -14.95 -7.50 10.76
CA HIS A 360 -14.74 -8.63 11.65
C HIS A 360 -13.27 -9.01 11.67
N VAL A 361 -12.86 -9.80 12.66
CA VAL A 361 -11.47 -10.25 12.80
C VAL A 361 -11.25 -11.44 11.88
N SER A 362 -10.43 -11.25 10.85
CA SER A 362 -10.09 -12.32 9.89
C SER A 362 -8.84 -13.11 10.28
N HIS A 363 -7.96 -12.50 11.07
CA HIS A 363 -6.77 -13.15 11.63
C HIS A 363 -6.42 -12.49 12.97
N PRO A 364 -6.05 -13.26 14.00
CA PRO A 364 -6.12 -14.72 14.08
C PRO A 364 -7.56 -15.23 14.08
N VAL A 365 -7.76 -16.51 13.74
CA VAL A 365 -9.09 -17.15 13.83
C VAL A 365 -9.41 -17.40 15.30
N VAL A 366 -10.20 -16.50 15.89
CA VAL A 366 -10.60 -16.53 17.31
C VAL A 366 -12.11 -16.67 17.45
N SER A 367 -12.58 -17.20 18.58
CA SER A 367 -14.01 -17.37 18.85
C SER A 367 -14.75 -16.05 19.11
N ASN A 368 -14.01 -14.97 19.42
CA ASN A 368 -14.56 -13.65 19.71
C ASN A 368 -14.31 -12.70 18.52
N ASP A 369 -15.21 -12.71 17.53
CA ASP A 369 -15.02 -12.10 16.19
C ASP A 369 -15.09 -10.55 16.16
N LEU A 370 -15.26 -9.90 17.33
CA LEU A 370 -15.40 -8.44 17.51
C LEU A 370 -16.16 -7.72 16.36
N PRO A 371 -17.38 -8.16 15.97
CA PRO A 371 -18.01 -7.67 14.76
C PRO A 371 -18.53 -6.25 14.95
N VAL A 372 -18.37 -5.39 13.94
CA VAL A 372 -18.96 -4.06 13.90
C VAL A 372 -19.55 -3.78 12.52
N SER A 373 -20.70 -3.10 12.46
CA SER A 373 -21.36 -2.74 11.20
C SER A 373 -21.58 -1.24 11.07
N LEU A 374 -21.75 -0.77 9.83
CA LEU A 374 -22.06 0.63 9.55
C LEU A 374 -23.34 1.14 10.21
N GLY A 375 -24.24 0.27 10.69
CA GLY A 375 -25.53 0.66 11.28
C GLY A 375 -26.51 1.33 10.29
N TYR A 376 -26.14 1.49 9.03
CA TYR A 376 -26.99 1.96 7.94
C TYR A 376 -26.54 1.36 6.61
N THR A 377 -27.41 1.47 5.61
CA THR A 377 -27.03 1.18 4.23
C THR A 377 -26.65 2.45 3.47
N PHE A 378 -25.75 2.31 2.49
CA PHE A 378 -25.34 3.38 1.59
C PHE A 378 -25.74 3.07 0.14
N ARG A 379 -25.66 4.10 -0.70
CA ARG A 379 -25.91 4.04 -2.14
C ARG A 379 -24.64 4.36 -2.90
N ALA A 380 -24.26 3.49 -3.84
CA ALA A 380 -23.25 3.78 -4.84
C ALA A 380 -23.91 4.34 -6.10
N THR A 381 -23.55 5.55 -6.51
CA THR A 381 -23.99 6.14 -7.77
C THR A 381 -23.13 5.67 -8.93
N LYS A 382 -23.69 5.72 -10.14
CA LYS A 382 -22.98 5.36 -11.36
C LYS A 382 -21.92 6.42 -11.64
N LYS A 383 -20.66 5.98 -11.81
CA LYS A 383 -19.60 6.83 -12.34
C LYS A 383 -19.88 7.18 -13.79
N ARG A 384 -19.76 8.48 -14.11
CA ARG A 384 -19.96 9.01 -15.46
C ARG A 384 -18.61 9.26 -16.08
N ILE A 385 -18.44 8.75 -17.29
CA ILE A 385 -17.20 8.83 -18.04
C ILE A 385 -17.57 9.32 -19.43
N THR A 386 -16.75 10.20 -19.98
CA THR A 386 -16.85 10.65 -21.36
C THR A 386 -15.61 10.22 -22.14
N LEU A 387 -15.78 10.09 -23.46
CA LEU A 387 -14.68 9.84 -24.39
C LEU A 387 -14.36 11.16 -25.10
N THR A 388 -13.09 11.51 -25.14
CA THR A 388 -12.60 12.74 -25.79
C THR A 388 -11.52 12.41 -26.81
N ILE A 389 -11.40 13.26 -27.83
CA ILE A 389 -10.30 13.21 -28.81
C ILE A 389 -9.30 14.27 -28.38
N ILE A 390 -8.07 13.85 -28.08
CA ILE A 390 -7.02 14.75 -27.59
C ILE A 390 -6.61 15.74 -28.68
N SER A 391 -6.46 15.24 -29.92
CA SER A 391 -6.15 16.07 -31.07
C SER A 391 -6.76 15.52 -32.35
N THR A 392 -7.22 16.42 -33.21
CA THR A 392 -7.64 16.11 -34.58
C THR A 392 -6.66 16.83 -35.51
N PRO A 393 -6.01 16.13 -36.47
CA PRO A 393 -5.13 16.80 -37.41
C PRO A 393 -5.93 17.81 -38.25
N GLN A 394 -5.34 18.94 -38.61
CA GLN A 394 -6.00 19.87 -39.54
C GLN A 394 -6.14 19.25 -40.94
N TYR A 395 -5.11 18.53 -41.38
CA TYR A 395 -5.10 17.78 -42.61
C TYR A 395 -4.20 16.54 -42.52
N ILE A 396 -4.44 15.57 -43.39
CA ILE A 396 -3.57 14.41 -43.64
C ILE A 396 -3.40 14.22 -45.15
N ASN A 397 -2.38 13.50 -45.59
CA ASN A 397 -2.32 13.05 -46.99
C ASN A 397 -3.13 11.76 -47.15
N GLU A 398 -3.71 11.53 -48.32
CA GLU A 398 -4.40 10.27 -48.59
C GLU A 398 -3.40 9.11 -48.55
N LYS A 399 -3.89 7.93 -48.14
CA LYS A 399 -3.15 6.67 -48.00
C LYS A 399 -1.97 6.69 -47.02
N THR A 400 -1.58 7.85 -46.48
CA THR A 400 -0.59 7.93 -45.41
C THR A 400 -1.20 7.52 -44.08
N PHE A 401 -0.36 6.96 -43.21
CA PHE A 401 -0.77 6.58 -41.87
C PHE A 401 -0.91 7.82 -40.98
N PHE A 402 -2.01 7.89 -40.25
CA PHE A 402 -2.20 8.84 -39.17
C PHE A 402 -2.65 8.11 -37.90
N LYS A 403 -2.60 8.82 -36.78
CA LYS A 403 -3.00 8.33 -35.47
C LYS A 403 -4.16 9.16 -34.92
N VAL A 404 -5.01 8.54 -34.09
CA VAL A 404 -6.06 9.20 -33.34
C VAL A 404 -5.83 8.94 -31.86
N GLN A 405 -5.61 10.01 -31.10
CA GLN A 405 -5.39 9.97 -29.65
C GLN A 405 -6.72 10.24 -28.93
N LEU A 406 -7.06 9.37 -27.98
CA LEU A 406 -8.32 9.37 -27.25
C LEU A 406 -8.05 9.36 -25.75
N ALA A 407 -8.91 9.99 -24.98
CA ALA A 407 -8.89 9.94 -23.52
C ALA A 407 -10.28 9.67 -22.95
N LEU A 408 -10.33 8.85 -21.91
CA LEU A 408 -11.50 8.64 -21.06
C LEU A 408 -11.43 9.65 -19.92
N ILE A 409 -12.41 10.54 -19.85
CA ILE A 409 -12.45 11.62 -18.88
C ILE A 409 -13.48 11.29 -17.80
N ASP A 410 -13.11 11.50 -16.55
CA ASP A 410 -14.05 11.49 -15.43
C ASP A 410 -14.87 12.78 -15.48
N ASP A 411 -16.19 12.67 -15.68
CA ASP A 411 -17.06 13.84 -15.81
C ASP A 411 -17.07 14.71 -14.55
N GLU A 412 -16.78 14.15 -13.38
CA GLU A 412 -16.79 14.90 -12.12
C GLU A 412 -15.52 15.74 -11.93
N SER A 413 -14.36 15.22 -12.32
CA SER A 413 -13.08 15.92 -12.16
C SER A 413 -12.63 16.69 -13.40
N GLY A 414 -13.14 16.32 -14.59
CA GLY A 414 -12.65 16.82 -15.88
C GLY A 414 -11.27 16.30 -16.28
N MET A 415 -10.70 15.37 -15.52
CA MET A 415 -9.36 14.79 -15.75
C MET A 415 -9.47 13.38 -16.35
N PRO A 416 -8.40 12.86 -16.98
CA PRO A 416 -8.35 11.44 -17.37
C PRO A 416 -8.67 10.54 -16.19
N ILE A 417 -9.47 9.48 -16.41
CA ILE A 417 -9.83 8.54 -15.34
C ILE A 417 -8.56 7.89 -14.76
N ASP A 418 -8.59 7.56 -13.48
CA ASP A 418 -7.54 6.73 -12.89
C ASP A 418 -7.60 5.31 -13.50
N PRO A 419 -6.49 4.75 -14.05
CA PRO A 419 -6.46 3.38 -14.55
C PRO A 419 -6.93 2.33 -13.53
N ALA A 420 -6.82 2.59 -12.22
CA ALA A 420 -7.33 1.73 -11.14
C ALA A 420 -8.87 1.57 -11.14
N VAL A 421 -9.58 2.36 -11.94
CA VAL A 421 -11.04 2.26 -12.17
C VAL A 421 -11.37 1.19 -13.23
N LEU A 422 -10.41 0.84 -14.09
CA LEU A 422 -10.55 -0.10 -15.20
C LEU A 422 -10.13 -1.58 -14.96
N PRO A 423 -9.64 -2.04 -13.78
CA PRO A 423 -9.35 -3.45 -13.57
C PRO A 423 -10.54 -4.36 -13.88
N GLY A 424 -10.28 -5.43 -14.63
CA GLY A 424 -11.31 -6.37 -15.08
C GLY A 424 -12.29 -5.81 -16.10
N GLN A 425 -12.05 -4.62 -16.66
CA GLN A 425 -12.83 -4.07 -17.77
C GLN A 425 -12.20 -4.43 -19.13
N THR A 426 -13.07 -4.55 -20.14
CA THR A 426 -12.72 -4.69 -21.55
C THR A 426 -13.42 -3.59 -22.34
N LEU A 427 -12.65 -2.82 -23.08
CA LEU A 427 -13.13 -1.74 -23.94
C LEU A 427 -13.14 -2.24 -25.38
N GLN A 428 -14.32 -2.48 -25.92
CA GLN A 428 -14.49 -2.86 -27.32
C GLN A 428 -14.93 -1.65 -28.12
N GLY A 429 -14.12 -1.22 -29.07
CA GLY A 429 -14.37 0.01 -29.81
C GLY A 429 -14.31 -0.14 -31.31
N LYS A 430 -14.92 0.83 -31.99
CA LYS A 430 -14.89 0.97 -33.45
C LYS A 430 -14.73 2.43 -33.83
N ILE A 431 -13.94 2.68 -34.86
CA ILE A 431 -13.81 3.98 -35.52
C ILE A 431 -14.38 3.91 -36.94
N LYS A 432 -15.15 4.91 -37.34
CA LYS A 432 -15.74 5.01 -38.69
C LYS A 432 -15.78 6.45 -39.18
N LEU A 433 -15.75 6.65 -40.50
CA LEU A 433 -16.05 7.97 -41.07
C LEU A 433 -17.55 8.23 -41.03
N THR A 434 -17.95 9.41 -40.57
CA THR A 434 -19.35 9.85 -40.68
C THR A 434 -19.73 10.13 -42.14
N ASN A 435 -18.73 10.57 -42.93
CA ASN A 435 -18.89 10.98 -44.33
C ASN A 435 -18.35 9.89 -45.30
N SER A 436 -18.69 8.63 -45.06
CA SER A 436 -18.16 7.45 -45.79
C SER A 436 -18.37 7.45 -47.31
N LYS A 437 -19.30 8.28 -47.82
CA LYS A 437 -19.50 8.47 -49.27
C LYS A 437 -18.31 9.16 -49.96
N LYS A 438 -17.49 9.93 -49.22
CA LYS A 438 -16.31 10.65 -49.76
C LYS A 438 -15.07 9.75 -49.90
N GLY A 439 -14.91 8.78 -49.01
CA GLY A 439 -13.76 7.90 -48.92
C GLY A 439 -13.96 6.81 -47.87
N LYS A 440 -13.04 5.84 -47.82
CA LYS A 440 -13.03 4.75 -46.85
C LYS A 440 -11.87 4.97 -45.86
N LEU A 441 -12.16 4.79 -44.58
CA LEU A 441 -11.14 4.62 -43.55
C LEU A 441 -10.66 3.18 -43.58
N LEU A 442 -9.36 3.00 -43.69
CA LEU A 442 -8.69 1.70 -43.73
C LEU A 442 -7.73 1.61 -42.54
N GLY A 443 -7.38 0.38 -42.15
CA GLY A 443 -6.55 0.10 -40.97
C GLY A 443 -7.35 -0.60 -39.87
N PRO A 444 -6.85 -0.59 -38.61
CA PRO A 444 -7.50 -1.24 -37.48
C PRO A 444 -8.72 -0.42 -37.01
N VAL A 445 -9.82 -0.51 -37.76
CA VAL A 445 -11.06 0.25 -37.50
C VAL A 445 -11.91 -0.33 -36.38
N LYS A 446 -11.54 -1.50 -35.84
CA LYS A 446 -12.06 -2.09 -34.60
C LYS A 446 -10.89 -2.35 -33.68
N PHE A 447 -11.08 -2.17 -32.39
CA PHE A 447 -10.04 -2.37 -31.39
C PHE A 447 -10.63 -2.94 -30.10
N THR A 448 -9.76 -3.57 -29.31
CA THR A 448 -10.10 -4.06 -27.98
C THR A 448 -8.94 -3.74 -27.05
N LEU A 449 -9.25 -3.13 -25.91
CA LEU A 449 -8.30 -2.85 -24.84
C LEU A 449 -8.77 -3.60 -23.59
N THR A 450 -7.83 -4.20 -22.87
CA THR A 450 -8.09 -4.97 -21.64
C THR A 450 -7.23 -4.42 -20.50
N ASP A 451 -7.68 -4.68 -19.27
CA ASP A 451 -6.97 -4.65 -17.98
C ASP A 451 -5.74 -3.73 -17.85
N GLY A 452 -5.86 -2.67 -17.04
CA GLY A 452 -4.79 -1.67 -16.85
C GLY A 452 -4.56 -0.75 -18.06
N ALA A 453 -5.44 -0.80 -19.08
CA ALA A 453 -5.40 0.10 -20.22
C ALA A 453 -5.35 1.56 -19.75
N ALA A 454 -4.41 2.32 -20.33
CA ALA A 454 -4.26 3.73 -20.01
C ALA A 454 -5.57 4.48 -20.28
N SER A 455 -5.89 5.42 -19.39
CA SER A 455 -7.00 6.37 -19.57
C SER A 455 -6.86 7.20 -20.85
N GLU A 456 -5.67 7.20 -21.44
CA GLU A 456 -5.38 7.69 -22.78
C GLU A 456 -4.83 6.58 -23.68
N PHE A 457 -5.34 6.47 -24.89
CA PHE A 457 -4.88 5.46 -25.85
C PHE A 457 -4.87 5.99 -27.28
N THR A 458 -4.06 5.36 -28.13
CA THR A 458 -3.84 5.80 -29.51
C THR A 458 -4.24 4.71 -30.49
N LEU A 459 -5.11 5.06 -31.44
CA LEU A 459 -5.40 4.24 -32.61
C LEU A 459 -4.39 4.58 -33.72
N ASN A 460 -3.49 3.65 -34.01
CA ASN A 460 -2.43 3.82 -35.01
C ASN A 460 -2.79 3.19 -36.36
N ASN A 461 -1.99 3.51 -37.39
CA ASN A 461 -2.05 2.88 -38.71
C ASN A 461 -3.40 3.03 -39.42
N LEU A 462 -4.09 4.15 -39.15
CA LEU A 462 -5.30 4.53 -39.87
C LEU A 462 -4.94 5.28 -41.15
N ARG A 463 -5.73 5.13 -42.22
CA ARG A 463 -5.52 5.86 -43.48
C ARG A 463 -6.84 6.10 -44.21
N ILE A 464 -6.92 7.19 -44.97
CA ILE A 464 -8.08 7.50 -45.82
C ILE A 464 -7.68 7.43 -47.29
N ASN A 465 -8.46 6.77 -48.12
CA ASN A 465 -8.06 6.40 -49.48
C ASN A 465 -8.45 7.39 -50.59
N LYS A 466 -9.03 8.54 -50.24
CA LYS A 466 -9.48 9.54 -51.21
C LYS A 466 -9.32 10.96 -50.66
N PRO A 467 -8.88 11.91 -51.49
CA PRO A 467 -8.78 13.30 -51.06
C PRO A 467 -10.18 13.91 -50.94
N GLY A 468 -10.29 14.94 -50.12
CA GLY A 468 -11.54 15.66 -49.89
C GLY A 468 -11.50 16.43 -48.57
N THR A 469 -12.52 17.26 -48.34
CA THR A 469 -12.53 18.14 -47.16
C THR A 469 -13.58 17.77 -46.13
N ASN A 470 -13.39 18.25 -44.90
CA ASN A 470 -14.30 18.07 -43.77
C ASN A 470 -14.67 16.57 -43.60
N TYR A 471 -13.64 15.73 -43.58
CA TYR A 471 -13.72 14.39 -43.04
C TYR A 471 -13.91 14.49 -41.53
N ARG A 472 -14.74 13.61 -40.99
CA ARG A 472 -14.92 13.42 -39.55
C ARG A 472 -14.98 11.94 -39.26
N TYR A 473 -14.37 11.54 -38.15
CA TYR A 473 -14.52 10.20 -37.62
C TYR A 473 -15.41 10.20 -36.38
N LEU A 474 -16.12 9.10 -36.20
CA LEU A 474 -16.85 8.76 -34.99
C LEU A 474 -16.16 7.56 -34.35
N VAL A 475 -15.88 7.66 -33.07
CA VAL A 475 -15.39 6.54 -32.26
C VAL A 475 -16.48 6.16 -31.28
N ASP A 476 -16.89 4.90 -31.29
CA ASP A 476 -17.82 4.30 -30.35
C ASP A 476 -17.10 3.21 -29.53
N ILE A 477 -17.34 3.18 -28.21
CA ILE A 477 -16.71 2.23 -27.26
C ILE A 477 -17.78 1.68 -26.30
N ASP A 478 -17.80 0.35 -26.18
CA ASP A 478 -18.55 -0.39 -25.16
C ASP A 478 -17.58 -0.93 -24.10
N VAL A 479 -17.73 -0.46 -22.85
CA VAL A 479 -16.92 -0.88 -21.71
C VAL A 479 -17.67 -1.89 -20.87
N ARG A 480 -17.16 -3.12 -20.82
CA ARG A 480 -17.78 -4.25 -20.11
C ARG A 480 -16.87 -4.76 -19.00
N PRO A 481 -17.41 -5.17 -17.84
CA PRO A 481 -18.83 -5.28 -17.54
C PRO A 481 -19.48 -4.00 -16.98
N ALA A 482 -18.80 -2.85 -16.97
CA ALA A 482 -19.36 -1.59 -16.43
C ALA A 482 -20.64 -1.09 -17.16
N ASN A 483 -20.89 -1.55 -18.39
CA ASN A 483 -21.98 -1.12 -19.26
C ASN A 483 -21.94 0.41 -19.49
N TRP A 484 -20.75 0.92 -19.80
CA TRP A 484 -20.58 2.28 -20.31
C TRP A 484 -20.53 2.25 -21.83
N PHE A 485 -21.41 3.03 -22.46
CA PHE A 485 -21.41 3.26 -23.90
C PHE A 485 -20.96 4.68 -24.14
N LEU A 486 -19.81 4.83 -24.79
CA LEU A 486 -19.16 6.11 -25.02
C LEU A 486 -19.07 6.38 -26.52
N GLU A 487 -19.31 7.61 -26.92
CA GLU A 487 -19.22 8.03 -28.33
C GLU A 487 -18.59 9.41 -28.40
N VAL A 488 -17.66 9.62 -29.35
CA VAL A 488 -17.08 10.93 -29.65
C VAL A 488 -16.93 11.12 -31.15
N LYS A 489 -17.22 12.33 -31.61
CA LYS A 489 -17.08 12.75 -33.01
C LYS A 489 -15.95 13.77 -33.13
N SER A 490 -15.08 13.60 -34.12
CA SER A 490 -13.99 14.55 -34.38
C SER A 490 -14.49 15.86 -34.96
N GLU A 491 -13.66 16.88 -34.82
CA GLU A 491 -13.71 18.06 -35.68
C GLU A 491 -13.45 17.69 -37.15
N GLY A 492 -13.81 18.62 -38.05
CA GLY A 492 -13.57 18.47 -39.48
C GLY A 492 -12.09 18.62 -39.85
N PHE A 493 -11.58 17.71 -40.67
CA PHE A 493 -10.22 17.80 -41.22
C PHE A 493 -10.17 17.44 -42.70
N ASP A 494 -9.10 17.84 -43.37
CA ASP A 494 -8.95 17.65 -44.80
C ASP A 494 -8.02 16.47 -45.13
N VAL A 495 -8.32 15.78 -46.23
CA VAL A 495 -7.47 14.72 -46.79
C VAL A 495 -6.93 15.22 -48.12
N LEU A 496 -5.62 15.41 -48.18
CA LEU A 496 -4.89 15.95 -49.30
C LEU A 496 -4.50 14.85 -50.29
N PRO A 497 -4.25 15.18 -51.57
CA PRO A 497 -3.63 14.24 -52.50
C PRO A 497 -2.27 13.73 -51.98
N GLU A 498 -1.94 12.48 -52.29
CA GLU A 498 -0.79 11.76 -51.70
C GLU A 498 0.53 12.54 -51.88
N ASN A 499 0.71 13.14 -53.05
CA ASN A 499 1.93 13.82 -53.47
C ASN A 499 1.98 15.32 -53.08
N LEU A 500 1.00 15.83 -52.33
CA LEU A 500 1.01 17.24 -51.91
C LEU A 500 1.88 17.41 -50.66
N ILE A 501 2.97 18.16 -50.79
CA ILE A 501 3.87 18.51 -49.67
C ILE A 501 3.72 19.99 -49.37
N ILE A 502 3.40 20.32 -48.11
CA ILE A 502 3.35 21.70 -47.61
C ILE A 502 4.69 21.97 -46.93
N PRO A 503 5.51 22.91 -47.43
CA PRO A 503 6.81 23.19 -46.86
C PRO A 503 6.70 23.98 -45.55
N ASP A 504 7.70 23.85 -44.69
CA ASP A 504 7.72 24.52 -43.36
C ASP A 504 7.68 26.04 -43.47
N ASN A 505 8.23 26.62 -44.54
CA ASN A 505 8.20 28.06 -44.83
C ASN A 505 6.97 28.49 -45.64
N SER A 506 5.87 27.74 -45.57
CA SER A 506 4.65 28.06 -46.30
C SER A 506 4.04 29.40 -45.86
N ILE A 507 3.50 30.13 -46.83
CA ILE A 507 2.70 31.33 -46.59
C ILE A 507 1.25 31.03 -46.92
N THR A 508 0.31 31.84 -46.41
CA THR A 508 -1.12 31.71 -46.70
C THR A 508 -1.62 32.97 -47.40
N LYS A 509 -2.29 32.82 -48.55
CA LYS A 509 -2.98 33.91 -49.25
C LYS A 509 -4.49 33.71 -49.26
N LYS A 510 -5.24 34.82 -49.24
CA LYS A 510 -6.69 34.78 -49.40
C LYS A 510 -7.04 34.83 -50.88
N VAL A 511 -7.98 34.00 -51.26
CA VAL A 511 -8.48 33.89 -52.63
C VAL A 511 -9.98 33.95 -52.60
N SER A 512 -10.54 34.81 -53.43
CA SER A 512 -11.96 35.13 -53.50
C SER A 512 -12.50 34.73 -54.86
N MET A 513 -13.54 33.90 -54.88
CA MET A 513 -14.19 33.40 -56.09
C MET A 513 -15.65 33.86 -56.17
N LYS A 514 -16.06 34.33 -57.36
CA LYS A 514 -17.47 34.64 -57.66
C LYS A 514 -18.09 33.53 -58.51
N GLY A 515 -19.28 33.05 -58.12
CA GLY A 515 -20.09 32.19 -58.98
C GLY A 515 -20.84 33.02 -60.03
N ILE A 516 -20.93 32.57 -61.30
CA ILE A 516 -21.71 33.30 -62.32
C ILE A 516 -23.07 32.64 -62.62
N TRP A 517 -23.18 31.31 -62.57
CA TRP A 517 -24.38 30.57 -63.00
C TRP A 517 -24.98 29.73 -61.88
N GLY A 518 -26.29 29.89 -61.62
CA GLY A 518 -27.10 29.12 -60.66
C GLY A 518 -28.08 29.99 -59.84
N LYS A 519 -29.22 29.43 -59.38
CA LYS A 519 -30.15 30.14 -58.48
C LYS A 519 -29.56 30.19 -57.06
N ALA A 520 -29.27 31.39 -56.54
CA ALA A 520 -28.67 31.57 -55.21
C ALA A 520 -29.43 30.84 -54.09
N ASN A 521 -30.76 30.80 -54.17
CA ASN A 521 -31.64 30.12 -53.21
C ASN A 521 -31.36 28.61 -53.06
N ALA A 522 -30.70 27.97 -54.03
CA ALA A 522 -30.35 26.56 -53.92
C ALA A 522 -29.10 26.28 -53.04
N VAL A 523 -28.37 27.32 -52.63
CA VAL A 523 -27.22 27.24 -51.71
C VAL A 523 -27.61 27.63 -50.28
N ILE A 524 -28.68 28.42 -50.10
CA ILE A 524 -29.17 28.83 -48.76
C ILE A 524 -29.47 27.61 -47.90
N GLY A 525 -28.88 27.56 -46.71
CA GLY A 525 -28.98 26.43 -45.77
C GLY A 525 -28.21 25.17 -46.18
N LYS A 526 -27.37 25.26 -47.23
CA LYS A 526 -26.51 24.19 -47.77
C LYS A 526 -25.10 24.68 -48.05
N GLU A 527 -24.67 25.72 -47.35
CA GLU A 527 -23.40 26.40 -47.53
C GLU A 527 -22.23 25.43 -47.30
N GLU A 528 -22.29 24.62 -46.24
CA GLU A 528 -21.26 23.62 -45.92
C GLU A 528 -21.19 22.50 -46.98
N GLU A 529 -22.34 22.07 -47.53
CA GLU A 529 -22.41 21.10 -48.63
C GLU A 529 -21.77 21.68 -49.91
N PHE A 530 -22.06 22.95 -50.21
CA PHE A 530 -21.50 23.67 -51.35
C PHE A 530 -19.99 23.85 -51.22
N ALA A 531 -19.54 24.35 -50.07
CA ALA A 531 -18.12 24.51 -49.73
C ALA A 531 -17.37 23.19 -49.92
N SER A 532 -17.88 22.10 -49.33
CA SER A 532 -17.21 20.80 -49.39
C SER A 532 -17.15 20.22 -50.81
N LYS A 533 -18.20 20.40 -51.62
CA LYS A 533 -18.18 19.97 -53.03
C LYS A 533 -17.23 20.82 -53.88
N LEU A 534 -17.17 22.13 -53.65
CA LEU A 534 -16.23 23.02 -54.33
C LEU A 534 -14.78 22.65 -53.97
N ALA A 535 -14.51 22.47 -52.68
CA ALA A 535 -13.21 22.06 -52.20
C ALA A 535 -12.77 20.73 -52.81
N SER A 536 -13.66 19.75 -52.89
CA SER A 536 -13.39 18.47 -53.59
C SER A 536 -13.07 18.66 -55.08
N GLN A 537 -13.70 19.63 -55.75
CA GLN A 537 -13.38 19.97 -57.14
C GLN A 537 -12.01 20.64 -57.27
N ILE A 538 -11.64 21.51 -56.33
CA ILE A 538 -10.34 22.20 -56.32
C ILE A 538 -9.23 21.19 -56.01
N ALA A 539 -9.35 20.42 -54.94
CA ALA A 539 -8.39 19.39 -54.56
C ALA A 539 -8.13 18.37 -55.68
N SER A 540 -9.15 18.02 -56.48
CA SER A 540 -9.01 17.06 -57.58
C SER A 540 -8.50 17.66 -58.90
N LYS A 541 -8.52 18.99 -59.07
CA LYS A 541 -8.27 19.62 -60.38
C LYS A 541 -7.22 20.71 -60.38
N VAL A 542 -6.87 21.27 -59.23
CA VAL A 542 -6.11 22.52 -59.06
C VAL A 542 -4.94 22.28 -58.09
N GLY A 543 -4.29 21.13 -58.21
CA GLY A 543 -3.28 20.68 -57.24
C GLY A 543 -2.09 21.64 -57.11
N GLY A 544 -1.16 21.30 -56.21
CA GLY A 544 0.11 22.02 -56.04
C GLY A 544 0.20 22.94 -54.82
N ALA A 545 -0.93 23.22 -54.16
CA ALA A 545 -0.97 23.92 -52.87
C ALA A 545 -2.14 23.40 -52.02
N TYR A 546 -2.09 23.64 -50.71
CA TYR A 546 -3.19 23.33 -49.80
C TYR A 546 -4.26 24.40 -49.91
N TRP A 547 -5.50 24.00 -50.16
CA TRP A 547 -6.64 24.90 -50.24
C TRP A 547 -7.59 24.60 -49.07
N GLY A 548 -7.86 25.60 -48.24
CA GLY A 548 -8.67 25.47 -47.03
C GLY A 548 -9.55 26.68 -46.75
N ASN A 549 -10.20 26.70 -45.59
CA ASN A 549 -10.99 27.83 -45.07
C ASN A 549 -12.04 28.36 -46.06
N TYR A 550 -12.87 27.47 -46.58
CA TYR A 550 -13.94 27.77 -47.54
C TYR A 550 -15.14 28.45 -46.86
N GLU A 551 -15.20 29.77 -46.94
CA GLU A 551 -16.30 30.60 -46.46
C GLU A 551 -17.25 30.92 -47.62
N VAL A 552 -18.50 30.46 -47.51
CA VAL A 552 -19.53 30.70 -48.53
C VAL A 552 -20.46 31.80 -48.05
N THR A 553 -20.48 32.92 -48.77
CA THR A 553 -21.47 33.99 -48.56
C THR A 553 -22.54 33.92 -49.65
N VAL A 554 -23.80 33.80 -49.23
CA VAL A 554 -24.92 33.73 -50.17
C VAL A 554 -25.49 35.13 -50.42
N GLY A 555 -25.40 35.58 -51.67
CA GLY A 555 -26.04 36.80 -52.18
C GLY A 555 -26.66 36.53 -53.56
N ARG A 556 -26.97 37.58 -54.35
CA ARG A 556 -27.50 37.42 -55.73
C ARG A 556 -26.67 36.46 -56.60
N ARG A 557 -25.37 36.34 -56.29
CA ARG A 557 -24.45 35.28 -56.76
C ARG A 557 -23.65 34.76 -55.56
N PRO A 558 -23.44 33.44 -55.40
CA PRO A 558 -22.64 32.90 -54.32
C PRO A 558 -21.18 33.37 -54.45
N PHE A 559 -20.63 33.84 -53.34
CA PHE A 559 -19.25 34.26 -53.20
C PHE A 559 -18.54 33.29 -52.27
N VAL A 560 -17.33 32.88 -52.63
CA VAL A 560 -16.53 31.96 -51.81
C VAL A 560 -15.19 32.61 -51.52
N ARG A 561 -14.89 32.80 -50.25
CA ARG A 561 -13.54 33.08 -49.76
C ARG A 561 -12.88 31.76 -49.39
N LEU A 562 -11.61 31.62 -49.72
CA LEU A 562 -10.81 30.45 -49.42
C LEU A 562 -9.35 30.88 -49.22
N GLN A 563 -8.56 30.02 -48.61
CA GLN A 563 -7.15 30.25 -48.37
C GLN A 563 -6.33 29.23 -49.14
N VAL A 564 -5.18 29.69 -49.65
CA VAL A 564 -4.19 28.83 -50.29
C VAL A 564 -2.88 28.92 -49.52
N THR A 565 -2.34 27.77 -49.15
CA THR A 565 -1.14 27.64 -48.33
C THR A 565 -0.09 26.80 -49.06
N GLY A 566 1.14 27.30 -49.08
CA GLY A 566 2.28 26.64 -49.72
C GLY A 566 3.47 27.59 -49.85
N SER A 567 4.54 27.15 -50.51
CA SER A 567 5.61 28.07 -50.93
C SER A 567 5.07 29.13 -51.91
N ARG A 568 5.80 30.23 -52.09
CA ARG A 568 5.41 31.28 -53.02
C ARG A 568 5.24 30.78 -54.46
N SER A 569 6.05 29.82 -54.91
CA SER A 569 5.90 29.17 -56.22
C SER A 569 4.64 28.32 -56.28
N GLN A 570 4.45 27.41 -55.30
CA GLN A 570 3.29 26.53 -55.22
C GLN A 570 1.97 27.30 -55.25
N ILE A 571 1.89 28.43 -54.54
CA ILE A 571 0.70 29.28 -54.54
C ILE A 571 0.46 29.91 -55.91
N ASN A 572 1.50 30.49 -56.53
CA ASN A 572 1.35 31.10 -57.84
C ASN A 572 0.89 30.08 -58.88
N ASP A 573 1.51 28.90 -58.91
CA ASP A 573 1.18 27.81 -59.83
C ASP A 573 -0.25 27.29 -59.61
N ALA A 574 -0.65 27.08 -58.34
CA ALA A 574 -1.98 26.61 -57.99
C ALA A 574 -3.06 27.65 -58.33
N VAL A 575 -2.81 28.93 -58.06
CA VAL A 575 -3.73 30.03 -58.39
C VAL A 575 -3.86 30.21 -59.91
N ASP A 576 -2.77 30.05 -60.66
CA ASP A 576 -2.79 30.09 -62.13
C ASP A 576 -3.56 28.91 -62.72
N ASP A 577 -3.37 27.69 -62.20
CA ASP A 577 -4.18 26.55 -62.62
C ASP A 577 -5.65 26.73 -62.22
N LEU A 578 -5.95 27.30 -61.04
CA LEU A 578 -7.31 27.62 -60.61
C LEU A 578 -7.99 28.52 -61.64
N CYS A 579 -7.31 29.62 -62.01
CA CYS A 579 -7.71 30.54 -63.06
C CYS A 579 -7.98 29.83 -64.39
N LYS A 580 -7.05 28.98 -64.84
CA LYS A 580 -7.20 28.20 -66.09
C LYS A 580 -8.42 27.28 -66.02
N LYS A 581 -8.62 26.53 -64.94
CA LYS A 581 -9.78 25.64 -64.78
C LYS A 581 -11.10 26.42 -64.71
N MET A 582 -11.13 27.59 -64.08
CA MET A 582 -12.30 28.47 -64.05
C MET A 582 -12.64 28.99 -65.46
N LYS A 583 -11.66 29.50 -66.22
CA LYS A 583 -11.84 29.94 -67.61
C LYS A 583 -12.37 28.82 -68.50
N GLN A 584 -11.85 27.60 -68.32
CA GLN A 584 -12.31 26.39 -69.03
C GLN A 584 -13.65 25.84 -68.50
N LYS A 585 -14.31 26.51 -67.55
CA LYS A 585 -15.55 26.06 -66.88
C LYS A 585 -15.43 24.64 -66.29
N LYS A 586 -14.24 24.21 -65.87
CA LYS A 586 -13.96 22.86 -65.35
C LYS A 586 -14.31 22.69 -63.87
N LEU A 587 -14.50 23.77 -63.12
CA LEU A 587 -14.96 23.75 -61.73
C LEU A 587 -16.48 23.86 -61.68
N LYS A 588 -17.14 22.69 -61.57
CA LYS A 588 -18.60 22.55 -61.60
C LYS A 588 -19.05 21.94 -60.27
N VAL A 589 -19.90 22.65 -59.53
CA VAL A 589 -20.49 22.18 -58.27
C VAL A 589 -21.97 21.89 -58.49
N ARG A 590 -22.49 20.80 -57.93
CA ARG A 590 -23.90 20.42 -58.07
C ARG A 590 -24.56 20.33 -56.71
N ILE A 591 -25.64 21.08 -56.50
CA ILE A 591 -26.49 21.01 -55.31
C ILE A 591 -27.90 20.60 -55.75
N GLY A 592 -28.34 19.40 -55.35
CA GLY A 592 -29.55 18.78 -55.87
C GLY A 592 -29.52 18.67 -57.41
N ARG A 593 -30.52 19.28 -58.08
CA ARG A 593 -30.59 19.34 -59.55
C ARG A 593 -29.87 20.55 -60.16
N GLN A 594 -29.44 21.52 -59.34
CA GLN A 594 -28.82 22.76 -59.81
C GLN A 594 -27.31 22.62 -59.97
N LYS A 595 -26.76 23.28 -60.99
CA LYS A 595 -25.34 23.25 -61.35
C LYS A 595 -24.76 24.66 -61.28
N PHE A 596 -23.65 24.79 -60.58
CA PHE A 596 -22.93 26.04 -60.37
C PHE A 596 -21.58 26.01 -61.08
N ILE A 597 -21.24 27.13 -61.74
CA ILE A 597 -19.97 27.33 -62.42
C ILE A 597 -19.31 28.58 -61.82
N MET A 598 -18.09 28.41 -61.35
CA MET A 598 -17.30 29.50 -60.78
C MET A 598 -16.63 30.30 -61.90
N SER A 599 -16.64 31.63 -61.82
CA SER A 599 -16.01 32.51 -62.82
C SER A 599 -15.72 33.89 -62.21
N GLY A 600 -14.46 34.23 -62.10
CA GLY A 600 -14.00 35.43 -61.39
C GLY A 600 -13.19 35.03 -60.16
N LEU A 601 -11.91 35.39 -60.20
CA LEU A 601 -10.93 35.15 -59.14
C LEU A 601 -10.32 36.51 -58.74
N ALA A 602 -10.25 36.77 -57.45
CA ALA A 602 -9.48 37.86 -56.88
C ALA A 602 -8.53 37.28 -55.83
N ILE A 603 -7.31 37.77 -55.78
CA ILE A 603 -6.30 37.41 -54.77
C ILE A 603 -6.23 38.61 -53.83
N GLU A 604 -6.39 38.36 -52.54
CA GLU A 604 -6.33 39.35 -51.47
C GLU A 604 -5.04 39.21 -50.67
#